data_AF-A0A5P8E8R9-F1
#
_entry.id   AF-A0A5P8E8R9-F1
#
_cell.length_a   1.000
_cell.length_b   1.000
_cell.length_c   1.000
_cell.angle_alpha   90.00
_cell.angle_beta   90.00
_cell.angle_gamma   90.00
#
_symmetry.space_group_name_H-M   'P 1'
#
loop_
_entity.id
_entity.type
_entity.pdbx_description
1 polymer ?
#
loop_
_entity_poly.entity_id
_entity_poly.type
_entity_poly.pdbx_seq_one_letter_code
_entity_poly.pdbx_strand_id
1 'polypeptide(L)'
;MNTQTTTATRTSNATKSRRVTNRSSKASSSRRAADRRTATEPQHVSEVIPEAVEEIKQKAESRKEAAKQRRAELKALSNQLKQGVQAGMIPESEDGTINGLLRFFYAQQGHTELKTFDEWKEAGYIVRKGQKAILLWGKPRKHNAGKENAEAGEDTDQQTTDQQDDFFPVCYVFSNLQVHAINKPADAQA
;
A
#
# COMPACT_ATOMS: atom_id res chain seq x y z
N MET A 1 38.54 19.46 46.28
CA MET A 1 39.25 20.46 45.44
C MET A 1 39.24 19.96 44.01
N ASN A 2 38.90 20.86 43.07
CA ASN A 2 38.99 20.78 41.60
C ASN A 2 37.83 20.01 40.94
N THR A 3 36.76 20.61 40.38
CA THR A 3 36.52 21.71 39.41
C THR A 3 37.03 21.47 37.98
N GLN A 4 36.13 21.79 37.03
CA GLN A 4 36.34 22.15 35.60
C GLN A 4 36.35 20.98 34.59
N THR A 5 35.81 21.04 33.37
CA THR A 5 35.07 22.04 32.57
C THR A 5 34.58 21.38 31.26
N THR A 6 33.44 21.86 30.75
CA THR A 6 32.94 22.03 29.36
C THR A 6 33.69 21.38 28.18
N THR A 7 32.95 20.78 27.22
CA THR A 7 33.02 21.14 25.79
C THR A 7 31.85 20.57 24.98
N ALA A 8 31.12 21.46 24.31
CA ALA A 8 30.25 21.17 23.18
C ALA A 8 31.08 21.17 21.89
N THR A 9 30.78 20.25 20.98
CA THR A 9 31.23 20.33 19.58
C THR A 9 30.06 20.20 18.62
N ARG A 10 29.62 21.38 18.19
CA ARG A 10 28.98 21.70 16.93
C ARG A 10 29.90 21.28 15.78
N THR A 11 29.38 20.56 14.78
CA THR A 11 30.01 20.49 13.45
C THR A 11 28.93 20.51 12.38
N SER A 12 28.95 21.62 11.65
CA SER A 12 28.31 21.91 10.38
C SER A 12 28.92 21.09 9.24
N ASN A 13 28.16 20.96 8.13
CA ASN A 13 28.59 21.06 6.71
C ASN A 13 27.33 20.73 5.86
N ALA A 14 26.62 21.66 5.21
CA ALA A 14 26.92 22.57 4.10
C ALA A 14 27.11 21.90 2.72
N THR A 15 26.34 22.41 1.74
CA THR A 15 26.49 22.32 0.26
C THR A 15 26.10 20.97 -0.39
N LYS A 16 25.36 20.87 -1.51
CA LYS A 16 25.35 21.70 -2.72
C LYS A 16 24.13 21.39 -3.64
N SER A 17 23.39 22.44 -3.96
CA SER A 17 22.86 22.80 -5.30
C SER A 17 23.06 21.82 -6.46
N ARG A 18 21.96 21.40 -7.11
CA ARG A 18 21.87 21.37 -8.58
C ARG A 18 20.43 21.48 -9.08
N ARG A 19 20.08 22.71 -9.47
CA ARG A 19 18.97 23.08 -10.34
C ARG A 19 19.38 22.75 -11.78
N VAL A 20 18.64 21.91 -12.49
CA VAL A 20 18.76 21.78 -13.95
C VAL A 20 17.51 22.37 -14.57
N THR A 21 17.63 23.62 -15.00
CA THR A 21 16.73 24.25 -15.96
C THR A 21 17.26 23.93 -17.35
N ASN A 22 16.50 23.25 -18.20
CA ASN A 22 16.78 23.23 -19.63
C ASN A 22 15.78 24.15 -20.34
N ARG A 23 16.34 25.26 -20.83
CA ARG A 23 15.71 26.31 -21.61
C ARG A 23 15.93 26.00 -23.09
N SER A 24 14.85 26.20 -23.86
CA SER A 24 14.74 26.32 -25.31
C SER A 24 16.00 26.68 -26.12
N SER A 25 16.15 26.04 -27.29
CA SER A 25 16.69 26.70 -28.48
C SER A 25 16.10 26.13 -29.76
N LYS A 26 15.37 26.99 -30.48
CA LYS A 26 15.06 26.91 -31.91
C LYS A 26 16.36 26.90 -32.73
N ALA A 27 16.41 26.11 -33.81
CA ALA A 27 17.18 26.46 -35.00
C ALA A 27 16.57 25.78 -36.23
N SER A 28 16.23 26.63 -37.20
CA SER A 28 15.67 26.33 -38.51
C SER A 28 16.76 25.94 -39.51
N SER A 29 16.46 25.05 -40.47
CA SER A 29 17.03 24.97 -41.83
C SER A 29 16.21 23.92 -42.59
N SER A 30 15.25 24.25 -43.47
CA SER A 30 15.34 24.89 -44.80
C SER A 30 16.15 24.10 -45.84
N ARG A 31 15.52 23.92 -47.03
CA ARG A 31 15.87 23.20 -48.28
C ARG A 31 15.31 21.77 -48.30
N ARG A 32 14.58 21.28 -49.30
CA ARG A 32 14.33 21.60 -50.73
C ARG A 32 12.97 20.95 -51.11
N ALA A 33 12.04 21.67 -51.72
CA ALA A 33 11.72 21.64 -53.16
C ALA A 33 11.18 20.29 -53.72
N ALA A 34 9.86 20.29 -53.95
CA ALA A 34 9.11 19.74 -55.09
C ALA A 34 9.21 18.24 -55.47
N ASP A 35 8.11 17.50 -55.25
CA ASP A 35 7.42 16.67 -56.27
C ASP A 35 6.08 16.19 -55.66
N ARG A 36 4.92 16.74 -56.05
CA ARG A 36 3.98 16.25 -57.08
C ARG A 36 3.30 14.90 -56.74
N ARG A 37 2.02 15.00 -56.31
CA ARG A 37 0.91 14.00 -56.40
C ARG A 37 1.17 12.68 -55.65
N THR A 38 0.42 12.32 -54.61
CA THR A 38 -0.99 11.91 -54.66
C THR A 38 -1.59 11.97 -53.26
N ALA A 39 -2.81 12.52 -53.14
CA ALA A 39 -3.62 12.36 -51.94
C ALA A 39 -3.99 10.88 -51.79
N THR A 40 -3.40 10.23 -50.80
CA THR A 40 -3.92 9.00 -50.21
C THR A 40 -3.87 9.24 -48.71
N GLU A 41 -5.00 9.74 -48.21
CA GLU A 41 -5.31 9.86 -46.80
C GLU A 41 -5.24 8.46 -46.18
N PRO A 42 -4.32 8.18 -45.23
CA PRO A 42 -4.42 6.96 -44.46
C PRO A 42 -5.49 7.18 -43.38
N GLN A 43 -6.76 6.95 -43.74
CA GLN A 43 -7.80 6.66 -42.75
C GLN A 43 -7.61 5.25 -42.21
N HIS A 44 -6.72 5.09 -41.24
CA HIS A 44 -6.58 3.89 -40.39
C HIS A 44 -5.56 4.27 -39.30
N VAL A 45 -5.80 4.25 -37.98
CA VAL A 45 -6.74 3.53 -37.13
C VAL A 45 -6.80 4.33 -35.83
N SER A 46 -7.97 4.82 -35.43
CA SER A 46 -8.21 5.38 -34.11
C SER A 46 -9.38 4.64 -33.46
N GLU A 47 -9.28 3.32 -33.35
CA GLU A 47 -10.38 2.51 -32.84
C GLU A 47 -9.88 1.21 -32.19
N VAL A 48 -9.01 1.32 -31.18
CA VAL A 48 -8.73 0.22 -30.24
C VAL A 48 -8.48 0.80 -28.83
N ILE A 49 -9.45 1.51 -28.25
CA ILE A 49 -9.33 2.07 -26.88
C ILE A 49 -10.57 1.86 -25.96
N PRO A 50 -11.79 1.44 -26.37
CA PRO A 50 -12.89 1.29 -25.41
C PRO A 50 -12.80 0.00 -24.56
N GLU A 51 -12.33 -1.11 -25.11
CA GLU A 51 -12.35 -2.42 -24.43
C GLU A 51 -11.37 -2.49 -23.24
N ALA A 52 -10.15 -1.98 -23.41
CA ALA A 52 -9.15 -1.95 -22.35
C ALA A 52 -9.55 -1.04 -21.18
N VAL A 53 -10.32 0.04 -21.44
CA VAL A 53 -10.80 0.95 -20.39
C VAL A 53 -11.93 0.30 -19.57
N GLU A 54 -12.84 -0.41 -20.23
CA GLU A 54 -13.90 -1.17 -19.55
C GLU A 54 -13.33 -2.33 -18.71
N GLU A 55 -12.31 -3.03 -19.21
CA GLU A 55 -11.63 -4.09 -18.43
C GLU A 55 -10.99 -3.52 -17.16
N ILE A 56 -10.36 -2.34 -17.23
CA ILE A 56 -9.78 -1.67 -16.05
C ILE A 56 -10.87 -1.33 -15.02
N LYS A 57 -12.03 -0.84 -15.48
CA LYS A 57 -13.16 -0.49 -14.62
C LYS A 57 -13.75 -1.73 -13.93
N GLN A 58 -13.99 -2.80 -14.67
CA GLN A 58 -14.45 -4.08 -14.12
C GLN A 58 -13.46 -4.66 -13.10
N LYS A 59 -12.15 -4.59 -13.41
CA LYS A 59 -11.10 -5.00 -12.47
C LYS A 59 -11.03 -4.11 -11.23
N ALA A 60 -11.41 -2.83 -11.33
CA ALA A 60 -11.49 -1.93 -10.18
C ALA A 60 -12.67 -2.27 -9.27
N GLU A 61 -13.85 -2.51 -9.84
CA GLU A 61 -15.05 -2.90 -9.06
C GLU A 61 -14.86 -4.25 -8.37
N SER A 62 -14.36 -5.26 -9.08
CA SER A 62 -14.05 -6.56 -8.46
C SER A 62 -13.02 -6.46 -7.33
N ARG A 63 -12.02 -5.57 -7.44
CA ARG A 63 -11.08 -5.31 -6.32
C ARG A 63 -11.77 -4.64 -5.13
N LYS A 64 -12.71 -3.71 -5.36
CA LYS A 64 -13.49 -3.08 -4.29
C LYS A 64 -14.36 -4.10 -3.58
N GLU A 65 -15.04 -4.97 -4.32
CA GLU A 65 -15.84 -6.07 -3.75
C GLU A 65 -14.99 -7.04 -2.95
N ALA A 66 -13.85 -7.47 -3.49
CA ALA A 66 -12.90 -8.32 -2.77
C ALA A 66 -12.41 -7.64 -1.47
N ALA A 67 -12.17 -6.33 -1.48
CA ALA A 67 -11.80 -5.59 -0.27
C ALA A 67 -12.94 -5.53 0.76
N LYS A 68 -14.19 -5.35 0.32
CA LYS A 68 -15.38 -5.41 1.18
C LYS A 68 -15.53 -6.81 1.81
N GLN A 69 -15.36 -7.86 1.02
CA GLN A 69 -15.41 -9.26 1.49
C GLN A 69 -14.32 -9.54 2.54
N ARG A 70 -13.05 -9.19 2.25
CA ARG A 70 -11.93 -9.34 3.20
C ARG A 70 -12.19 -8.62 4.53
N ARG A 71 -12.77 -7.43 4.48
CA ARG A 71 -13.17 -6.68 5.68
C ARG A 71 -14.29 -7.39 6.44
N ALA A 72 -15.29 -7.91 5.75
CA ALA A 72 -16.40 -8.66 6.34
C ALA A 72 -15.91 -9.94 7.02
N GLU A 73 -15.01 -10.70 6.38
CA GLU A 73 -14.35 -11.88 6.94
C GLU A 73 -13.58 -11.52 8.23
N LEU A 74 -12.78 -10.45 8.21
CA LEU A 74 -12.03 -10.02 9.38
C LEU A 74 -12.95 -9.55 10.51
N LYS A 75 -14.08 -8.89 10.19
CA LYS A 75 -15.10 -8.48 11.16
C LYS A 75 -15.78 -9.69 11.80
N ALA A 76 -16.16 -10.69 11.00
CA ALA A 76 -16.75 -11.94 11.48
C ALA A 76 -15.79 -12.66 12.43
N LEU A 77 -14.53 -12.84 12.03
CA LEU A 77 -13.51 -13.49 12.84
C LEU A 77 -13.23 -12.71 14.14
N SER A 78 -13.16 -11.38 14.07
CA SER A 78 -13.01 -10.53 15.25
C SER A 78 -14.17 -10.69 16.23
N ASN A 79 -15.40 -10.79 15.73
CA ASN A 79 -16.59 -11.00 16.58
C ASN A 79 -16.60 -12.39 17.21
N GLN A 80 -16.21 -13.43 16.47
CA GLN A 80 -16.08 -14.79 17.01
C GLN A 80 -15.07 -14.85 18.15
N LEU A 81 -13.90 -14.21 17.99
CA LEU A 81 -12.89 -14.15 19.04
C LEU A 81 -13.39 -13.39 20.28
N LYS A 82 -14.09 -12.26 20.09
CA LYS A 82 -14.71 -11.51 21.20
C LYS A 82 -15.73 -12.36 21.97
N GLN A 83 -16.57 -13.11 21.26
CA GLN A 83 -17.54 -14.02 21.89
C GLN A 83 -16.82 -15.13 22.67
N GLY A 84 -15.73 -15.68 22.13
CA GLY A 84 -14.91 -16.69 22.81
C GLY A 84 -14.29 -16.18 24.10
N VAL A 85 -13.82 -14.93 24.13
CA VAL A 85 -13.31 -14.27 25.35
C VAL A 85 -14.43 -14.05 26.36
N GLN A 86 -15.60 -13.55 25.92
CA GLN A 86 -16.76 -13.34 26.79
C GLN A 86 -17.29 -14.65 27.39
N ALA A 87 -17.20 -15.75 26.65
CA ALA A 87 -17.55 -17.08 27.11
C ALA A 87 -16.48 -17.73 28.01
N GLY A 88 -15.33 -17.09 28.23
CA GLY A 88 -14.21 -17.62 29.02
C GLY A 88 -13.44 -18.76 28.35
N MET A 89 -13.64 -18.99 27.05
CA MET A 89 -12.99 -20.07 26.28
C MET A 89 -11.61 -19.69 25.76
N ILE A 90 -11.38 -18.39 25.55
CA ILE A 90 -10.12 -17.83 25.06
C ILE A 90 -9.62 -16.85 26.11
N PRO A 91 -8.34 -16.88 26.49
CA PRO A 91 -7.78 -15.88 27.38
C PRO A 91 -7.95 -14.48 26.76
N GLU A 92 -8.18 -13.49 27.61
CA GLU A 92 -8.19 -12.10 27.16
C GLU A 92 -6.81 -11.74 26.60
N SER A 93 -6.77 -10.89 25.58
CA SER A 93 -5.51 -10.42 25.03
C SER A 93 -4.77 -9.59 26.06
N GLU A 94 -3.44 -9.76 26.15
CA GLU A 94 -2.58 -8.98 27.05
C GLU A 94 -2.77 -7.45 26.92
N ASP A 95 -3.00 -6.98 25.69
CA ASP A 95 -3.18 -5.55 25.38
C ASP A 95 -4.65 -5.07 25.45
N GLY A 96 -5.61 -5.98 25.71
CA GLY A 96 -7.05 -5.68 25.62
C GLY A 96 -7.55 -5.29 24.21
N THR A 97 -6.74 -5.46 23.16
CA THR A 97 -7.08 -5.07 21.79
C THR A 97 -7.47 -6.26 20.91
N ILE A 98 -8.36 -6.01 19.94
CA ILE A 98 -8.75 -7.01 18.93
C ILE A 98 -7.52 -7.54 18.17
N ASN A 99 -6.54 -6.67 17.89
CA ASN A 99 -5.30 -7.08 17.23
C ASN A 99 -4.46 -8.02 18.10
N GLY A 100 -4.46 -7.85 19.43
CA GLY A 100 -3.85 -8.80 20.36
C GLY A 100 -4.51 -10.17 20.27
N LEU A 101 -5.85 -10.23 20.29
CA LEU A 101 -6.61 -11.48 20.13
C LEU A 101 -6.34 -12.15 18.77
N LEU A 102 -6.32 -11.37 17.69
CA LEU A 102 -6.01 -11.87 16.34
C LEU A 102 -4.59 -12.47 16.30
N ARG A 103 -3.59 -11.76 16.85
CA ARG A 103 -2.21 -12.24 16.92
C ARG A 103 -2.11 -13.52 17.73
N PHE A 104 -2.80 -13.60 18.87
CA PHE A 104 -2.85 -14.81 19.67
C PHE A 104 -3.46 -15.97 18.88
N PHE A 105 -4.60 -15.76 18.22
CA PHE A 105 -5.26 -16.76 17.39
C PHE A 105 -4.36 -17.29 16.25
N TYR A 106 -3.61 -16.40 15.58
CA TYR A 106 -2.66 -16.82 14.55
C TYR A 106 -1.41 -17.48 15.16
N ALA A 107 -0.96 -17.05 16.33
CA ALA A 107 0.15 -17.69 17.04
C ALA A 107 -0.17 -19.14 17.42
N GLN A 108 -1.42 -19.45 17.79
CA GLN A 108 -1.87 -20.84 18.01
C GLN A 108 -1.76 -21.72 16.76
N GLN A 109 -1.73 -21.12 15.56
CA GLN A 109 -1.52 -21.82 14.29
C GLN A 109 -0.03 -21.88 13.89
N GLY A 110 0.88 -21.41 14.74
CA GLY A 110 2.32 -21.36 14.49
C GLY A 110 2.81 -20.08 13.81
N HIS A 111 1.95 -19.07 13.65
CA HIS A 111 2.34 -17.77 13.09
C HIS A 111 2.91 -16.85 14.18
N THR A 112 4.21 -16.97 14.45
CA THR A 112 4.89 -16.24 15.53
C THR A 112 5.35 -14.85 15.10
N GLU A 113 5.91 -14.72 13.90
CA GLU A 113 6.33 -13.44 13.34
C GLU A 113 5.39 -13.02 12.22
N LEU A 114 4.77 -11.85 12.36
CA LEU A 114 3.90 -11.25 11.36
C LEU A 114 4.50 -9.92 10.90
N LYS A 115 4.90 -9.85 9.64
CA LYS A 115 5.45 -8.65 8.99
C LYS A 115 4.79 -8.41 7.65
N THR A 116 4.78 -7.17 7.18
CA THR A 116 4.36 -6.81 5.82
C THR A 116 5.32 -7.38 4.79
N PHE A 117 4.92 -7.38 3.52
CA PHE A 117 5.77 -7.86 2.43
C PHE A 117 7.09 -7.08 2.34
N ASP A 118 7.02 -5.76 2.50
CA ASP A 118 8.19 -4.88 2.41
C ASP A 118 9.16 -5.12 3.57
N GLU A 119 8.66 -5.26 4.79
CA GLU A 119 9.48 -5.60 5.97
C GLU A 119 10.16 -6.97 5.83
N TRP A 120 9.50 -7.96 5.22
CA TRP A 120 10.15 -9.24 4.92
C TRP A 120 11.27 -9.09 3.89
N LYS A 121 11.04 -8.29 2.85
CA LYS A 121 12.03 -8.00 1.81
C LYS A 121 13.26 -7.30 2.38
N GLU A 122 13.07 -6.34 3.27
CA GLU A 122 14.15 -5.67 4.01
C GLU A 122 14.91 -6.64 4.93
N ALA A 123 14.19 -7.58 5.55
CA ALA A 123 14.79 -8.63 6.36
C ALA A 123 15.51 -9.73 5.55
N GLY A 124 15.54 -9.64 4.22
CA GLY A 124 16.19 -10.63 3.35
C GLY A 124 15.36 -11.88 3.06
N TYR A 125 14.04 -11.79 3.23
CA TYR A 125 13.09 -12.87 2.94
C TYR A 125 12.11 -12.48 1.84
N ILE A 126 11.54 -13.47 1.18
CA ILE A 126 10.51 -13.28 0.17
C ILE A 126 9.33 -14.23 0.44
N VAL A 127 8.12 -13.72 0.28
CA VAL A 127 6.88 -14.50 0.42
C VAL A 127 6.80 -15.54 -0.70
N ARG A 128 6.48 -16.79 -0.34
CA ARG A 128 6.27 -17.89 -1.28
C ARG A 128 5.07 -17.58 -2.19
N LYS A 129 5.20 -17.87 -3.48
CA LYS A 129 4.11 -17.65 -4.46
C LYS A 129 2.86 -18.43 -4.06
N GLY A 130 1.70 -17.81 -4.21
CA GLY A 130 0.40 -18.41 -3.91
C GLY A 130 -0.02 -18.39 -2.42
N GLN A 131 0.85 -17.93 -1.52
CA GLN A 131 0.47 -17.79 -0.11
C GLN A 131 -0.52 -16.64 0.09
N LYS A 132 -1.52 -16.88 0.95
CA LYS A 132 -2.53 -15.87 1.31
C LYS A 132 -2.04 -15.04 2.50
N ALA A 133 -2.23 -13.73 2.43
CA ALA A 133 -1.91 -12.85 3.53
C ALA A 133 -2.85 -13.08 4.72
N ILE A 134 -2.29 -12.95 5.91
CA ILE A 134 -3.00 -12.88 7.18
C ILE A 134 -3.56 -11.46 7.33
N LEU A 135 -4.80 -11.36 7.80
CA LEU A 135 -5.52 -10.09 7.91
C LEU A 135 -5.48 -9.56 9.35
N LEU A 136 -5.09 -8.29 9.50
CA LEU A 136 -5.12 -7.55 10.75
C LEU A 136 -5.79 -6.18 10.56
N TRP A 137 -6.28 -5.56 11.64
CA TRP A 137 -6.76 -4.18 11.58
C TRP A 137 -5.59 -3.21 11.54
N GLY A 138 -5.57 -2.34 10.54
CA GLY A 138 -4.59 -1.25 10.42
C GLY A 138 -4.96 -0.06 11.29
N LYS A 139 -4.06 0.93 11.31
CA LYS A 139 -4.28 2.20 12.03
C LYS A 139 -5.51 2.93 11.46
N PRO A 140 -6.37 3.49 12.32
CA PRO A 140 -7.58 4.19 11.87
C PRO A 140 -7.20 5.36 10.96
N ARG A 141 -7.97 5.54 9.90
CA ARG A 141 -7.86 6.69 9.00
C ARG A 141 -8.97 7.67 9.32
N LYS A 142 -8.59 8.90 9.67
CA LYS A 142 -9.53 10.01 9.77
C LYS A 142 -10.09 10.27 8.37
N HIS A 143 -11.42 10.34 8.27
CA HIS A 143 -12.06 10.71 7.01
C HIS A 143 -11.73 12.17 6.72
N ASN A 144 -10.75 12.43 5.87
CA ASN A 144 -10.53 13.78 5.35
C ASN A 144 -11.68 14.08 4.38
N ALA A 145 -12.78 14.62 4.90
CA ALA A 145 -13.92 15.10 4.10
C ALA A 145 -13.59 16.38 3.32
N GLY A 146 -12.40 16.51 2.74
CA GLY A 146 -11.98 17.72 2.05
C GLY A 146 -10.72 17.55 1.22
N LYS A 147 -10.90 17.74 -0.09
CA LYS A 147 -9.90 17.89 -1.18
C LYS A 147 -9.49 16.61 -1.90
N GLU A 148 -10.32 16.19 -2.87
CA GLU A 148 -10.00 16.28 -4.31
C GLU A 148 -11.19 15.81 -5.19
N ASN A 149 -11.64 16.71 -6.07
CA ASN A 149 -12.47 16.59 -7.30
C ASN A 149 -13.42 15.38 -7.47
N ALA A 150 -14.73 15.60 -7.53
CA ALA A 150 -15.49 16.04 -8.73
C ALA A 150 -15.55 14.95 -9.83
N GLU A 151 -16.80 14.50 -10.05
CA GLU A 151 -17.33 13.64 -11.11
C GLU A 151 -17.36 12.11 -10.86
N ALA A 152 -18.59 11.60 -10.89
CA ALA A 152 -19.07 10.22 -10.94
C ALA A 152 -19.21 9.45 -9.61
N GLY A 153 -20.42 9.51 -9.05
CA GLY A 153 -21.04 8.36 -8.37
C GLY A 153 -21.73 8.69 -7.06
N GLU A 154 -22.93 9.25 -7.12
CA GLU A 154 -23.94 9.02 -6.08
C GLU A 154 -24.10 7.51 -5.87
N ASP A 155 -23.90 7.05 -4.64
CA ASP A 155 -24.82 6.09 -4.05
C ASP A 155 -24.89 6.38 -2.55
N THR A 156 -26.10 6.79 -2.19
CA THR A 156 -26.59 7.12 -0.87
C THR A 156 -26.43 5.94 0.08
N ASP A 157 -25.65 6.12 1.15
CA ASP A 157 -25.93 5.43 2.41
C ASP A 157 -26.36 6.52 3.40
N GLN A 158 -27.67 6.72 3.46
CA GLN A 158 -28.30 7.68 4.36
C GLN A 158 -28.29 7.09 5.77
N GLN A 159 -27.54 7.76 6.64
CA GLN A 159 -27.94 8.10 8.00
C GLN A 159 -27.90 6.98 9.06
N THR A 160 -26.80 6.99 9.83
CA THR A 160 -26.90 7.09 11.30
C THR A 160 -26.00 8.21 11.78
N THR A 161 -26.61 9.30 12.24
CA THR A 161 -25.97 10.37 12.99
C THR A 161 -25.58 9.80 14.35
N ASP A 162 -24.30 9.47 14.55
CA ASP A 162 -23.56 9.59 15.81
C ASP A 162 -22.24 8.81 15.70
N GLN A 163 -21.15 9.51 16.01
CA GLN A 163 -19.76 9.08 15.97
C GLN A 163 -19.10 9.17 14.59
N GLN A 164 -18.06 9.97 14.58
CA GLN A 164 -17.06 10.08 13.53
C GLN A 164 -16.29 8.75 13.53
N ASP A 165 -16.94 7.68 13.07
CA ASP A 165 -16.45 6.31 13.23
C ASP A 165 -15.11 6.17 12.53
N ASP A 166 -14.08 5.89 13.33
CA ASP A 166 -12.73 5.67 12.86
C ASP A 166 -12.73 4.53 11.83
N PHE A 167 -12.42 4.84 10.57
CA PHE A 167 -12.32 3.81 9.55
C PHE A 167 -11.01 3.03 9.74
N PHE A 168 -11.10 1.79 10.22
CA PHE A 168 -9.95 0.88 10.34
C PHE A 168 -9.71 0.14 9.01
N PRO A 169 -8.63 0.42 8.25
CA PRO A 169 -8.31 -0.33 7.03
C PRO A 169 -7.86 -1.75 7.34
N VAL A 170 -8.00 -2.67 6.37
CA VAL A 170 -7.44 -4.03 6.47
C VAL A 170 -5.95 -3.99 6.12
N CYS A 171 -5.11 -4.57 6.98
CA CYS A 171 -3.68 -4.72 6.78
C CYS A 171 -3.35 -6.16 6.39
N TYR A 172 -2.52 -6.29 5.36
CA TYR A 172 -2.03 -7.58 4.85
C TYR A 172 -0.64 -7.85 5.40
N VAL A 173 -0.52 -8.88 6.22
CA VAL A 173 0.75 -9.33 6.79
C VAL A 173 1.01 -10.78 6.41
N PHE A 174 2.27 -11.19 6.49
CA PHE A 174 2.72 -12.55 6.20
C PHE A 174 3.48 -13.11 7.39
N SER A 175 3.33 -14.42 7.59
CA SER A 175 4.00 -15.15 8.65
C SER A 175 5.39 -15.66 8.23
N ASN A 176 6.26 -15.89 9.21
CA ASN A 176 7.50 -16.68 9.08
C ASN A 176 7.32 -18.01 8.30
N LEU A 177 6.17 -18.66 8.41
CA LEU A 177 5.89 -19.92 7.68
C LEU A 177 5.70 -19.72 6.16
N GLN A 178 5.40 -18.49 5.75
CA GLN A 178 5.01 -18.16 4.38
C GLN A 178 6.17 -17.60 3.55
N VAL A 179 7.35 -17.43 4.15
CA VAL A 179 8.51 -16.82 3.52
C VAL A 179 9.64 -17.83 3.30
N HIS A 180 10.63 -17.44 2.48
CA HIS A 180 11.91 -18.12 2.31
C HIS A 180 13.02 -17.08 2.18
N ALA A 181 14.23 -17.44 2.59
CA ALA A 181 15.39 -16.55 2.47
C ALA A 181 15.67 -16.26 1.00
N ILE A 182 15.97 -15.01 0.68
CA ILE A 182 16.52 -14.63 -0.61
C ILE A 182 17.97 -15.11 -0.57
N ASN A 183 18.31 -16.10 -1.38
CA ASN A 183 19.72 -16.47 -1.60
C ASN A 183 20.42 -15.23 -2.17
N LYS A 184 21.08 -14.46 -1.31
CA LYS A 184 21.98 -13.40 -1.73
C LYS A 184 23.22 -14.12 -2.29
N PRO A 185 23.54 -14.01 -3.60
CA PRO A 185 24.80 -14.55 -4.09
C PRO A 185 25.94 -13.92 -3.27
N ALA A 186 26.86 -14.76 -2.82
CA ALA A 186 27.92 -14.46 -1.86
C ALA A 186 29.06 -13.60 -2.45
N ASP A 187 28.74 -12.49 -3.13
CA ASP A 187 29.71 -11.62 -3.78
C ASP A 187 29.61 -10.19 -3.24
N ALA A 188 30.11 -9.99 -2.01
CA ALA A 188 30.40 -8.66 -1.45
C ALA A 188 31.42 -8.72 -0.30
N GLN A 189 32.39 -9.64 -0.39
CA GLN A 189 33.62 -9.58 0.38
C GLN A 189 34.79 -9.78 -0.59
N ALA A 190 35.21 -8.66 -1.18
CA ALA A 190 36.50 -8.50 -1.85
C ALA A 190 37.15 -7.25 -1.27
#